data_AF-A0A8C9WQB9-F1
#
_entry.id   AF-A0A8C9WQB9-F1
#
_cell.length_a   1.000
_cell.length_b   1.000
_cell.length_c   1.000
_cell.angle_alpha   90.00
_cell.angle_beta   90.00
_cell.angle_gamma   90.00
#
_symmetry.space_group_name_H-M   'P 1'
#
loop_
_entity.id
_entity.type
_entity.pdbx_description
1 polymer ?
#
loop_
_entity_poly.entity_id
_entity_poly.type
_entity_poly.pdbx_seq_one_letter_code
_entity_poly.pdbx_strand_id
1 'polypeptide(L)'
;MCHQEEGVSVCLCLRVMAEFEQLPAHLTEQPHHFSVEDLLRVKKGQLMAQARALLHSAIDHVENCELCLARGFICEFCRERDIIFPFQSVTCKRCPVCRACFHKCCFVEKKCPKCARIQSRKKCQGFVK
;
A
#
# COMPACT_ATOMS: atom_id res chain seq x y z
N MET A 1 2.21 7.20 -5.91
CA MET A 1 3.11 6.86 -4.79
C MET A 1 2.71 7.58 -3.49
N CYS A 2 2.03 8.73 -3.55
CA CYS A 2 1.71 9.60 -2.41
C CYS A 2 0.50 9.20 -1.54
N HIS A 3 0.12 7.93 -1.54
CA HIS A 3 -0.78 7.35 -0.53
C HIS A 3 -0.22 6.05 0.06
N GLN A 4 1.10 5.84 -0.04
CA GLN A 4 1.81 4.75 0.61
C GLN A 4 2.19 5.25 2.03
N GLU A 5 1.21 5.25 2.93
CA GLU A 5 1.22 4.38 4.11
C GLU A 5 2.58 4.38 4.82
N GLU A 6 2.65 4.99 6.00
CA GLU A 6 3.77 4.95 6.96
C GLU A 6 4.19 3.52 7.38
N GLY A 7 3.55 2.49 6.81
CA GLY A 7 3.89 1.10 6.95
C GLY A 7 4.99 0.60 6.00
N VAL A 8 5.19 1.20 4.83
CA VAL A 8 6.07 0.64 3.77
C VAL A 8 7.52 1.14 3.85
N SER A 9 7.77 2.24 4.56
CA SER A 9 9.11 2.85 4.69
C SER A 9 10.08 2.08 5.61
N VAL A 10 9.64 1.05 6.34
CA VAL A 10 10.47 0.43 7.40
C VAL A 10 11.21 -0.85 6.97
N CYS A 11 10.73 -1.63 5.97
CA CYS A 11 11.54 -2.76 5.42
C CYS A 11 12.16 -2.43 4.05
N LEU A 12 11.73 -1.38 3.30
CA LEU A 12 12.32 -1.10 1.97
C LEU A 12 13.84 -1.07 2.09
N CYS A 13 14.50 -2.10 1.57
CA CYS A 13 15.92 -2.28 1.83
C CYS A 13 16.70 -1.14 1.18
N LEU A 14 17.91 -0.87 1.67
CA LEU A 14 18.78 0.18 1.14
C LEU A 14 18.91 0.12 -0.40
N ARG A 15 18.87 -1.08 -0.99
CA ARG A 15 18.90 -1.28 -2.44
C ARG A 15 17.66 -0.73 -3.15
N VAL A 16 16.45 -1.08 -2.71
CA VAL A 16 15.22 -0.57 -3.33
C VAL A 16 15.13 0.95 -3.14
N MET A 17 15.56 1.45 -1.97
CA MET A 17 15.62 2.90 -1.71
C MET A 17 16.60 3.62 -2.65
N ALA A 18 17.79 3.07 -2.89
CA ALA A 18 18.77 3.64 -3.81
C ALA A 18 18.26 3.70 -5.27
N GLU A 19 17.45 2.73 -5.69
CA GLU A 19 16.82 2.78 -7.01
C GLU A 19 15.77 3.92 -7.09
N PHE A 20 15.05 4.19 -6.00
CA PHE A 20 14.10 5.32 -5.92
C PHE A 20 14.80 6.68 -5.97
N GLU A 21 16.00 6.81 -5.40
CA GLU A 21 16.81 8.05 -5.46
C GLU A 21 17.24 8.42 -6.90
N GLN A 22 17.20 7.47 -7.85
CA GLN A 22 17.45 7.76 -9.26
C GLN A 22 16.28 8.51 -9.93
N LEU A 23 15.13 8.61 -9.27
CA LEU A 23 14.03 9.45 -9.74
C LEU A 23 14.19 10.87 -9.19
N PRO A 24 13.89 11.90 -10.00
CA PRO A 24 13.72 13.25 -9.48
C PRO A 24 12.74 13.28 -8.30
N ALA A 25 13.13 13.92 -7.20
CA ALA A 25 12.36 13.94 -5.96
C ALA A 25 10.93 14.46 -6.15
N HIS A 26 10.70 15.39 -7.08
CA HIS A 26 9.37 15.90 -7.35
C HIS A 26 8.40 14.83 -7.87
N LEU A 27 8.88 13.77 -8.53
CA LEU A 27 8.03 12.66 -8.99
C LEU A 27 7.58 11.74 -7.85
N THR A 28 8.36 11.65 -6.76
CA THR A 28 8.04 10.82 -5.60
C THR A 28 7.25 11.59 -4.54
N GLU A 29 7.52 12.88 -4.38
CA GLU A 29 6.87 13.77 -3.42
C GLU A 29 5.56 14.37 -3.96
N GLN A 30 5.53 14.72 -5.25
CA GLN A 30 4.48 15.53 -5.86
C GLN A 30 4.00 14.88 -7.18
N PRO A 31 3.05 13.92 -7.10
CA PRO A 31 2.79 12.94 -8.16
C PRO A 31 2.09 13.52 -9.41
N HIS A 32 1.66 14.78 -9.33
CA HIS A 32 1.02 15.50 -10.43
C HIS A 32 1.91 16.62 -10.98
N HIS A 33 3.12 16.79 -10.45
CA HIS A 33 4.07 17.78 -10.95
C HIS A 33 5.08 17.08 -11.86
N PHE A 34 5.10 17.52 -13.10
CA PHE A 34 6.02 17.02 -14.13
C PHE A 34 6.76 18.21 -14.74
N SER A 35 8.07 18.09 -14.87
CA SER A 35 8.85 19.00 -15.69
C SER A 35 8.65 18.69 -17.18
N VAL A 36 9.03 19.64 -18.05
CA VAL A 36 9.03 19.40 -19.51
C VAL A 36 9.92 18.20 -19.87
N GLU A 37 11.05 18.02 -19.17
CA GLU A 37 11.94 16.88 -19.38
C GLU A 37 11.26 15.56 -19.03
N ASP A 38 10.50 15.50 -17.94
CA ASP A 38 9.75 14.28 -17.58
C ASP A 38 8.74 13.91 -18.65
N LEU A 39 8.04 14.90 -19.21
CA LEU A 39 7.09 14.68 -20.31
C LEU A 39 7.79 14.16 -21.57
N LEU A 40 9.00 14.66 -21.87
CA LEU A 40 9.83 14.13 -22.96
C LEU A 40 10.26 12.68 -22.69
N ARG A 41 10.66 12.36 -21.46
CA ARG A 41 11.01 10.99 -21.03
C ARG A 41 9.80 10.04 -21.07
N VAL A 42 8.61 10.53 -20.75
CA VAL A 42 7.35 9.80 -20.92
C VAL A 42 7.08 9.52 -22.40
N LYS A 43 7.21 10.54 -23.27
CA LYS A 43 7.05 10.39 -24.72
C LYS A 43 8.04 9.36 -25.31
N LYS A 44 9.26 9.31 -24.77
CA LYS A 44 10.29 8.33 -25.15
C LYS A 44 10.10 6.95 -24.48
N GLY A 45 9.12 6.78 -23.59
CA GLY A 45 8.87 5.55 -22.83
C GLY A 45 9.88 5.24 -21.71
N GLN A 46 10.90 6.08 -21.52
CA GLN A 46 12.00 5.85 -20.58
C GLN A 46 11.53 5.92 -19.12
N LEU A 47 10.67 6.90 -18.80
CA LEU A 47 10.16 7.05 -17.44
C LEU A 47 9.27 5.87 -17.03
N MET A 48 8.47 5.35 -17.96
CA MET A 48 7.60 4.19 -17.72
C MET A 48 8.41 2.90 -17.52
N ALA A 49 9.48 2.70 -18.28
CA ALA A 49 10.37 1.56 -18.12
C ALA A 49 11.06 1.57 -16.74
N GLN A 50 11.59 2.74 -16.33
CA GLN A 50 12.23 2.91 -15.03
C GLN A 50 11.22 2.66 -13.89
N ALA A 51 10.03 3.26 -13.96
CA ALA A 51 8.99 3.07 -12.96
C ALA A 51 8.54 1.60 -12.82
N ARG A 52 8.46 0.87 -13.94
CA ARG A 52 8.12 -0.56 -13.93
C ARG A 52 9.20 -1.41 -13.27
N ALA A 53 10.47 -1.15 -13.59
CA ALA A 53 11.58 -1.85 -12.97
C ALA A 53 11.59 -1.66 -11.44
N LEU A 54 11.40 -0.41 -10.98
CA LEU A 54 11.27 -0.08 -9.57
C LEU A 54 10.10 -0.80 -8.89
N LEU A 55 8.94 -0.81 -9.55
CA LEU A 55 7.76 -1.50 -9.04
C LEU A 55 8.01 -3.00 -8.89
N HIS A 56 8.63 -3.64 -9.88
CA HIS A 56 8.94 -5.07 -9.81
C HIS A 56 9.94 -5.37 -8.69
N SER A 57 11.01 -4.60 -8.58
CA SER A 57 12.01 -4.70 -7.51
C SER A 57 11.37 -4.57 -6.12
N ALA A 58 10.47 -3.59 -5.95
CA ALA A 58 9.75 -3.39 -4.70
C ALA A 58 8.76 -4.53 -4.37
N ILE A 59 8.03 -5.05 -5.37
CA ILE A 59 7.11 -6.18 -5.18
C ILE A 59 7.89 -7.44 -4.79
N ASP A 60 8.95 -7.77 -5.53
CA ASP A 60 9.81 -8.93 -5.25
C ASP A 60 10.38 -8.87 -3.83
N HIS A 61 10.82 -7.69 -3.39
CA HIS A 61 11.26 -7.50 -2.01
C HIS A 61 10.13 -7.73 -0.99
N VAL A 62 8.92 -7.24 -1.24
CA VAL A 62 7.79 -7.42 -0.32
C VAL A 62 7.39 -8.89 -0.21
N GLU A 63 7.41 -9.64 -1.31
CA GLU A 63 7.07 -11.05 -1.37
C GLU A 63 8.12 -11.93 -0.67
N ASN A 64 9.38 -11.48 -0.61
CA ASN A 64 10.49 -12.22 -0.01
C ASN A 64 11.00 -11.67 1.36
N CYS A 65 10.52 -10.51 1.84
CA CYS A 65 10.88 -9.95 3.17
C CYS A 65 9.86 -10.37 4.23
N GLU A 66 10.27 -11.19 5.22
CA GLU A 66 9.40 -11.58 6.35
C GLU A 66 8.85 -10.39 7.14
N LEU A 67 9.64 -9.31 7.28
CA LEU A 67 9.18 -8.07 7.94
C LEU A 67 8.09 -7.35 7.13
N CYS A 68 8.16 -7.40 5.79
CA CYS A 68 7.12 -6.89 4.91
C CYS A 68 5.87 -7.74 5.02
N LEU A 69 6.01 -9.08 4.93
CA LEU A 69 4.92 -10.04 5.06
C LEU A 69 4.17 -9.86 6.40
N ALA A 70 4.89 -9.68 7.51
CA ALA A 70 4.31 -9.43 8.83
C ALA A 70 3.51 -8.11 8.92
N ARG A 71 3.77 -7.13 8.03
CA ARG A 71 3.06 -5.85 7.95
C ARG A 71 1.89 -5.88 6.96
N GLY A 72 1.74 -6.96 6.21
CA GLY A 72 0.59 -7.19 5.35
C GLY A 72 -0.69 -7.45 6.16
N PHE A 73 -1.80 -7.65 5.45
CA PHE A 73 -3.09 -7.91 6.07
C PHE A 73 -3.58 -9.30 5.70
N ILE A 74 -4.37 -9.91 6.58
CA ILE A 74 -5.14 -11.11 6.28
C ILE A 74 -6.59 -10.67 6.12
N CYS A 75 -7.26 -11.11 5.05
CA CYS A 75 -8.66 -10.78 4.85
C CYS A 75 -9.54 -11.47 5.90
N GLU A 76 -10.12 -10.72 6.85
CA GLU A 76 -10.94 -11.30 7.93
C GLU A 76 -12.23 -12.02 7.46
N PHE A 77 -12.66 -11.78 6.22
CA PHE A 77 -13.86 -12.38 5.63
C PHE A 77 -13.62 -13.81 5.16
N CYS A 78 -12.63 -14.03 4.28
CA CYS A 78 -12.31 -15.37 3.79
C CYS A 78 -11.32 -16.10 4.71
N ARG A 79 -10.51 -15.37 5.48
CA ARG A 79 -9.46 -15.90 6.36
C ARG A 79 -8.49 -16.85 5.65
N GLU A 80 -8.39 -16.70 4.33
CA GLU A 80 -7.37 -17.33 3.53
C GLU A 80 -6.00 -16.82 3.99
N ARG A 81 -4.97 -17.68 3.95
CA ARG A 81 -3.63 -17.31 4.45
C ARG A 81 -2.89 -16.34 3.53
N ASP A 82 -3.53 -15.93 2.45
CA ASP A 82 -2.98 -14.97 1.51
C ASP A 82 -2.84 -13.59 2.16
N ILE A 83 -1.61 -13.11 2.14
CA ILE A 83 -1.24 -11.80 2.67
C ILE A 83 -1.53 -10.76 1.59
N ILE A 84 -2.41 -9.81 1.91
CA ILE A 84 -2.78 -8.72 1.02
C ILE A 84 -2.13 -7.41 1.44
N PHE A 85 -1.74 -6.63 0.43
CA PHE A 85 -1.10 -5.34 0.64
C PHE A 85 -1.90 -4.18 0.05
N PRO A 86 -1.81 -2.97 0.62
CA PRO A 86 -2.48 -1.77 0.10
C PRO A 86 -2.19 -1.43 -1.37
N PHE A 87 -0.98 -1.76 -1.87
CA PHE A 87 -0.58 -1.46 -3.25
C PHE A 87 -1.23 -2.41 -4.27
N GLN A 88 -1.78 -3.55 -3.84
CA GLN A 88 -2.50 -4.50 -4.70
C GLN A 88 -3.92 -4.00 -4.98
N SER A 89 -4.04 -2.80 -5.54
CA SER A 89 -5.30 -2.08 -5.74
C SER A 89 -6.27 -2.79 -6.68
N VAL A 90 -5.82 -3.80 -7.45
CA VAL A 90 -6.66 -4.64 -8.32
C VAL A 90 -7.47 -5.65 -7.50
N THR A 91 -6.85 -6.31 -6.51
CA THR A 91 -7.44 -7.42 -5.74
C THR A 91 -7.94 -6.99 -4.37
N CYS A 92 -7.43 -5.88 -3.83
CA CYS A 92 -7.68 -5.40 -2.48
C CYS A 92 -8.48 -4.08 -2.45
N LYS A 93 -9.29 -3.91 -1.40
CA LYS A 93 -9.97 -2.66 -1.01
C LYS A 93 -9.64 -2.32 0.44
N ARG A 94 -9.30 -1.05 0.68
CA ARG A 94 -9.05 -0.51 2.03
C ARG A 94 -10.33 0.02 2.66
N CYS A 95 -10.52 -0.26 3.94
CA CYS A 95 -11.55 0.40 4.73
C CYS A 95 -11.20 1.90 4.89
N PRO A 96 -12.12 2.82 4.58
CA PRO A 96 -11.85 4.26 4.66
C PRO A 96 -11.69 4.76 6.11
N VAL A 97 -12.14 3.99 7.10
CA VAL A 97 -12.09 4.37 8.52
C VAL A 97 -10.84 3.82 9.20
N CYS A 98 -10.65 2.50 9.18
CA CYS A 98 -9.57 1.84 9.93
C CYS A 98 -8.36 1.44 9.07
N ARG A 99 -8.38 1.73 7.76
CA ARG A 99 -7.32 1.42 6.78
C ARG A 99 -6.95 -0.06 6.64
N ALA A 100 -7.73 -0.96 7.22
CA ALA A 100 -7.53 -2.39 7.04
C ALA A 100 -7.83 -2.80 5.59
N CYS A 101 -7.04 -3.72 5.07
CA CYS A 101 -7.17 -4.27 3.73
C CYS A 101 -8.06 -5.52 3.73
N PHE A 102 -8.86 -5.67 2.68
CA PHE A 102 -9.70 -6.85 2.43
C PHE A 102 -9.73 -7.13 0.92
N HIS A 103 -9.96 -8.38 0.51
CA HIS A 103 -10.25 -8.67 -0.89
C HIS A 103 -11.46 -7.88 -1.38
N LYS A 104 -11.40 -7.36 -2.61
CA LYS A 104 -12.51 -6.59 -3.21
C LYS A 104 -13.81 -7.39 -3.23
N CYS A 105 -13.74 -8.65 -3.61
CA CYS A 105 -14.90 -9.54 -3.68
C CYS A 105 -15.48 -9.84 -2.28
N CYS A 106 -14.65 -9.79 -1.23
CA CYS A 106 -15.09 -10.06 0.13
C CYS A 106 -15.66 -8.81 0.83
N PHE A 107 -15.21 -7.61 0.45
CA PHE A 107 -15.58 -6.38 1.14
C PHE A 107 -16.97 -5.89 0.69
N VAL A 108 -18.01 -6.41 1.35
CA VAL A 108 -19.38 -5.91 1.20
C VAL A 108 -19.49 -4.51 1.81
N GLU A 109 -20.05 -3.58 1.03
CA GLU A 109 -20.01 -2.15 1.35
C GLU A 109 -20.50 -1.83 2.77
N LYS A 110 -19.68 -1.02 3.48
CA LYS A 110 -19.93 -0.45 4.82
C LYS A 110 -19.95 -1.41 6.02
N LYS A 111 -19.70 -2.71 5.86
CA LYS A 111 -19.59 -3.66 7.00
C LYS A 111 -18.16 -4.09 7.29
N CYS A 112 -17.30 -3.17 7.74
CA CYS A 112 -15.94 -3.54 8.14
C CYS A 112 -15.93 -4.28 9.50
N PRO A 113 -15.46 -5.55 9.57
CA PRO A 113 -15.46 -6.33 10.81
C PRO A 113 -14.54 -5.73 11.88
N LYS A 114 -13.40 -5.17 11.49
CA LYS A 114 -12.47 -4.47 12.39
C LYS A 114 -13.13 -3.24 13.02
N CYS A 115 -13.80 -2.41 12.21
CA CYS A 115 -14.53 -1.23 12.71
C CYS A 115 -15.65 -1.63 13.68
N ALA A 116 -16.42 -2.67 13.37
CA ALA A 116 -17.46 -3.17 14.26
C ALA A 116 -16.88 -3.59 15.63
N ARG A 117 -15.78 -4.34 15.62
CA ARG A 117 -15.07 -4.75 16.84
C ARG A 117 -14.56 -3.56 17.66
N ILE A 118 -13.98 -2.55 17.01
CA ILE A 118 -13.53 -1.32 17.66
C ILE A 118 -14.70 -0.57 18.30
N GLN A 119 -15.82 -0.44 17.59
CA GLN A 119 -17.01 0.24 18.11
C GLN A 119 -17.62 -0.49 19.30
N SER A 120 -17.73 -1.83 19.27
CA SER A 120 -18.24 -2.62 20.39
C SER A 120 -17.38 -2.44 21.64
N ARG A 121 -16.05 -2.46 21.51
CA ARG A 121 -15.12 -2.21 22.64
C ARG A 121 -15.32 -0.82 23.25
N LYS A 122 -15.50 0.21 22.41
CA LYS A 122 -15.78 1.58 22.88
C LYS A 122 -17.11 1.68 23.65
N LYS A 123 -18.15 0.98 23.21
CA LYS A 123 -19.45 0.94 23.90
C LYS A 123 -19.37 0.25 25.27
N CYS A 124 -18.62 -0.86 25.38
CA CYS A 124 -18.45 -1.57 26.65
C CYS A 124 -17.60 -0.80 27.67
N GLN A 125 -16.68 0.08 27.23
CA GLN A 125 -15.92 0.97 28.13
C GLN A 125 -16.78 2.09 28.75
N GLY A 126 -17.99 2.32 28.23
CA GLY A 126 -18.94 3.30 28.79
C GLY A 126 -19.80 2.78 29.94
N PHE A 127 -19.76 1.48 30.25
CA PHE A 127 -20.54 0.86 31.34
C PHE A 127 -19.77 0.75 32.67
N VAL A 128 -18.50 1.16 32.70
CA VAL A 128 -17.63 1.17 33.88
C VAL A 128 -17.41 2.60 34.39
N LYS A 129 -18.47 3.40 34.45
CA LYS A 129 -18.47 4.73 35.09
C LYS A 129 -19.69 4.86 35.98
#